data_AF-A0A929XEB8-F1
#
_entry.id   AF-A0A929XEB8-F1
#
_cell.length_a   1.000
_cell.length_b   1.000
_cell.length_c   1.000
_cell.angle_alpha   90.00
_cell.angle_beta   90.00
_cell.angle_gamma   90.00
#
_symmetry.space_group_name_H-M   'P 1'
#
loop_
_entity.id
_entity.type
_entity.pdbx_description
1 polymer ?
#
loop_
_entity_poly.entity_id
_entity_poly.type
_entity_poly.pdbx_seq_one_letter_code
_entity_poly.pdbx_strand_id
1 'polypeptide(L)' 'MNNYLAATQALLFVAGDDGLTLEEISYVVGIDKTAVRQLLEELMEQLK' A
#
# COMPACT_ATOMS: atom_id res chain seq x y z
N MET A 1 -5.85 10.61 -9.36
CA MET A 1 -5.71 9.32 -8.67
C MET A 1 -4.26 9.21 -8.23
N ASN A 2 -3.99 9.14 -6.93
CA ASN A 2 -2.63 9.22 -6.40
C ASN A 2 -1.87 7.95 -6.88
N ASN A 3 -0.82 8.10 -7.70
CA ASN A 3 -0.15 6.95 -8.34
C ASN A 3 0.31 5.90 -7.33
N TYR A 4 0.71 6.34 -6.14
CA TYR A 4 1.15 5.46 -5.06
C TYR A 4 0.00 4.66 -4.43
N LEU A 5 -1.20 5.23 -4.32
CA LEU A 5 -2.36 4.51 -3.77
C LEU A 5 -2.77 3.35 -4.69
N ALA A 6 -2.83 3.61 -6.00
CA ALA A 6 -3.15 2.59 -7.00
C ALA A 6 -2.07 1.48 -7.05
N ALA A 7 -0.79 1.86 -6.95
CA ALA A 7 0.32 0.89 -6.89
C ALA A 7 0.23 0.01 -5.63
N THR A 8 0.02 0.61 -4.46
CA THR A 8 -0.13 -0.12 -3.19
C THR A 8 -1.34 -1.06 -3.22
N GLN A 9 -2.48 -0.62 -3.77
CA GLN A 9 -3.65 -1.48 -3.97
C GLN A 9 -3.34 -2.69 -4.87
N ALA A 10 -2.68 -2.47 -6.00
CA ALA A 10 -2.33 -3.55 -6.93
C ALA A 10 -1.37 -4.56 -6.29
N LEU A 11 -0.40 -4.09 -5.49
CA LEU A 11 0.53 -4.95 -4.77
C LEU A 11 -0.19 -5.83 -3.76
N LEU A 12 -1.08 -5.25 -2.95
CA LEU A 12 -1.87 -6.01 -1.97
C LEU A 12 -2.83 -7.00 -2.64
N PHE A 13 -3.41 -6.63 -3.78
CA PHE A 13 -4.27 -7.53 -4.55
C PHE A 13 -3.51 -8.78 -5.03
N VAL A 14 -2.27 -8.62 -5.48
CA VAL A 14 -1.42 -9.74 -5.91
C VAL A 14 -0.93 -10.57 -4.73
N ALA A 15 -0.60 -9.93 -3.61
CA ALA A 15 -0.15 -10.61 -2.40
C ALA A 15 -1.23 -11.49 -1.76
N GLY A 16 -2.51 -11.13 -1.91
CA GLY A 16 -3.63 -11.90 -1.40
C GLY A 16 -3.53 -12.13 0.11
N ASP A 17 -3.74 -13.38 0.53
CA ASP A 17 -3.80 -13.76 1.95
C ASP A 17 -2.42 -13.76 2.64
N ASP A 18 -1.32 -13.84 1.89
CA ASP A 18 0.03 -13.78 2.45
C ASP A 18 0.38 -12.36 2.94
N GLY A 19 -0.27 -11.35 2.35
CA GLY A 19 -0.05 -9.95 2.67
C GLY A 19 1.37 -9.46 2.35
N LEU A 20 1.69 -8.25 2.78
CA LEU A 20 3.01 -7.62 2.64
C LEU A 20 3.33 -6.81 3.91
N THR A 21 4.60 -6.79 4.27
CA THR A 21 5.11 -5.88 5.31
C THR A 21 5.21 -4.45 4.80
N LEU A 22 5.26 -3.48 5.72
CA LEU A 22 5.47 -2.06 5.36
C LEU A 22 6.82 -1.85 4.68
N GLU A 23 7.83 -2.61 5.09
CA GLU A 23 9.16 -2.66 4.50
C GLU A 23 9.12 -3.04 3.01
N GLU A 24 8.41 -4.12 2.67
CA GLU A 24 8.31 -4.61 1.30
C GLU A 24 7.56 -3.63 0.40
N ILE A 25 6.45 -3.07 0.89
CA ILE A 25 5.69 -2.06 0.15
C ILE A 25 6.53 -0.79 -0.04
N SER A 26 7.24 -0.33 1.00
CA SER A 26 8.13 0.83 0.93
C SER A 26 9.23 0.63 -0.10
N TYR A 27 9.84 -0.56 -0.13
CA TYR A 27 10.87 -0.92 -1.10
C TYR A 27 10.36 -0.90 -2.54
N VAL A 28 9.18 -1.48 -2.80
CA VAL A 28 8.63 -1.58 -4.17
C VAL A 28 8.06 -0.26 -4.66
N VAL A 29 7.34 0.48 -3.81
CA VAL A 29 6.67 1.73 -4.17
C VAL A 29 7.65 2.92 -4.18
N GLY A 30 8.80 2.80 -3.51
CA GLY A 30 9.86 3.81 -3.51
C GLY A 30 9.57 5.03 -2.61
N ILE A 31 8.76 4.84 -1.56
CA ILE A 31 8.41 5.86 -0.57
C ILE A 31 8.73 5.36 0.83
N ASP A 32 8.83 6.26 1.81
CA ASP A 32 9.13 5.87 3.18
C ASP A 32 7.94 5.14 3.86
N LYS A 33 8.23 4.40 4.92
CA LYS A 33 7.23 3.59 5.64
C LYS A 33 6.10 4.42 6.26
N THR A 34 6.35 5.67 6.63
CA THR A 34 5.30 6.55 7.18
C THR A 34 4.30 6.91 6.10
N ALA A 35 4.79 7.26 4.91
CA ALA A 35 3.95 7.50 3.74
C ALA A 35 3.17 6.25 3.31
N VAL A 36 3.79 5.05 3.34
CA VAL A 36 3.07 3.78 3.12
C VAL A 36 1.93 3.61 4.12
N ARG A 37 2.18 3.84 5.42
CA ARG A 37 1.14 3.72 6.45
C ARG A 37 -0.05 4.64 6.16
N GLN A 38 0.20 5.90 5.82
CA GLN A 38 -0.86 6.86 5.48
C GLN A 38 -1.69 6.40 4.27
N LEU A 39 -1.04 5.89 3.22
CA LEU A 39 -1.73 5.34 2.05
C LEU A 39 -2.62 4.14 2.41
N LEU A 40 -2.17 3.28 3.33
CA LEU A 40 -2.97 2.15 3.80
C LEU A 40 -4.17 2.61 4.64
N GLU A 41 -4.01 3.64 5.46
CA GLU A 41 -5.12 4.25 6.21
C GLU A 41 -6.17 4.84 5.25
N GLU A 42 -5.73 5.62 4.25
CA GLU A 42 -6.62 6.14 3.18
C GLU A 42 -7.33 5.00 2.42
N LEU A 43 -6.61 3.92 2.12
CA LEU A 43 -7.18 2.76 1.45
C LEU A 43 -8.28 2.09 2.30
N MET A 44 -8.02 1.92 3.60
CA MET A 44 -9.00 1.34 4.53
C MET A 44 -10.24 2.22 4.68
N GLU A 45 -10.09 3.55 4.61
CA GLU A 45 -11.24 4.46 4.63
C GLU A 45 -12.09 4.34 3.37
N GLN A 46 -11.50 4.10 2.21
CA GLN A 46 -12.24 3.92 0.94
C GLN A 46 -12.98 2.58 0.82
N LEU A 47 -12.57 1.57 1.59
CA LEU A 47 -13.17 0.23 1.59
C LEU A 47 -14.30 0.07 2.62
N LYS A 48 -14.57 1.09 3.44
CA LYS A 48 -15.74 1.17 4.32
C LYS A 48 -16.98 1.59 3.54
#